data_AF-A0AA95MII2-F1
#
_entry.id   AF-A0AA95MII2-F1
#
_cell.length_a   1.000
_cell.length_b   1.000
_cell.length_c   1.000
_cell.angle_alpha   90.00
_cell.angle_beta   90.00
_cell.angle_gamma   90.00
#
_symmetry.space_group_name_H-M   'P 1'
#
loop_
_entity.id
_entity.type
_entity.pdbx_description
1 polymer ?
#
loop_
_entity_poly.entity_id
_entity_poly.type
_entity_poly.pdbx_seq_one_letter_code
_entity_poly.pdbx_strand_id
1 'polypeptide(L)'
;MKINEYYDDSANISLNGSIAALVPAVIIVFGNLSFYKSQEIMLLTIPFLAYSFICFHFYLFRMKQSILIARNMVHARHKSGNDSLFAARHLLLCSLNTHTPSLQFYFTNGDLAGRIKRYRRKGLSRIRPSKMYALYNPQEEAIGFFEVKGKGNIKIGAFDQERRYLGCFEKKKLTWRKNKKQLLDAAGKSIGAVEGSSVFMDEKVIHSENQPVLRLRRGWMPVEWSSYFPEPNTPVLSFSGTLSDKEKLLRMSFLINEYFIER
;
A
#
# COMPACT_ATOMS: atom_id res chain seq x y z
N MET A 1 11.69 -5.04 10.03
CA MET A 1 10.24 -5.01 10.27
C MET A 1 9.65 -6.33 9.85
N LYS A 2 8.79 -6.92 10.67
CA LYS A 2 8.09 -8.17 10.37
C LYS A 2 6.60 -7.91 10.22
N ILE A 3 5.88 -8.84 9.59
CA ILE A 3 4.45 -8.66 9.34
C ILE A 3 3.63 -8.54 10.65
N ASN A 4 4.03 -9.19 11.75
CA ASN A 4 3.39 -8.98 13.06
C ASN A 4 3.48 -7.51 13.52
N GLU A 5 4.59 -6.83 13.29
CA GLU A 5 4.76 -5.41 13.63
C GLU A 5 3.77 -4.54 12.83
N TYR A 6 3.47 -4.88 11.57
CA TYR A 6 2.42 -4.18 10.82
C TYR A 6 1.01 -4.36 11.42
N TYR A 7 0.68 -5.55 11.91
CA TYR A 7 -0.60 -5.79 12.59
C TYR A 7 -0.65 -5.06 13.93
N ASP A 8 0.46 -4.96 14.65
CA ASP A 8 0.59 -4.16 15.87
C ASP A 8 0.39 -2.66 15.59
N ASP A 9 1.08 -2.11 14.60
CA ASP A 9 0.91 -0.73 14.15
C ASP A 9 -0.55 -0.45 13.74
N SER A 10 -1.17 -1.37 13.00
CA SER A 10 -2.57 -1.27 12.59
C SER A 10 -3.54 -1.33 13.77
N ALA A 11 -3.22 -2.13 14.80
CA ALA A 11 -3.97 -2.16 16.05
C ALA A 11 -3.89 -0.80 16.75
N ASN A 12 -2.68 -0.26 16.92
CA ASN A 12 -2.45 1.03 17.57
C ASN A 12 -3.16 2.20 16.86
N ILE A 13 -3.22 2.18 15.52
CA ILE A 13 -4.03 3.15 14.76
C ILE A 13 -5.51 3.05 15.13
N SER A 14 -6.04 1.84 15.25
CA SER A 14 -7.45 1.60 15.61
C SER A 14 -7.74 2.04 17.05
N LEU A 15 -6.82 1.80 17.99
CA LEU A 15 -6.93 2.28 19.37
C LEU A 15 -6.93 3.80 19.44
N ASN A 16 -5.98 4.45 18.75
CA ASN A 16 -5.93 5.92 18.68
C ASN A 16 -7.21 6.50 18.06
N GLY A 17 -7.76 5.85 17.03
CA GLY A 17 -9.06 6.21 16.45
C GLY A 17 -10.21 6.09 17.45
N SER A 18 -10.21 5.03 18.27
CA SER A 18 -11.20 4.82 19.34
C SER A 18 -11.15 5.92 20.40
N ILE A 19 -9.95 6.27 20.88
CA ILE A 19 -9.73 7.32 21.88
C ILE A 19 -10.11 8.70 21.32
N ALA A 20 -9.67 9.02 20.09
CA ALA A 20 -9.97 10.29 19.45
C ALA A 20 -11.48 10.50 19.27
N ALA A 21 -12.23 9.44 18.95
CA ALA A 21 -13.68 9.50 18.82
C ALA A 21 -14.41 9.74 20.15
N LEU A 22 -13.81 9.42 21.30
CA LEU A 22 -14.41 9.72 22.60
C LEU A 22 -14.32 11.20 22.96
N VAL A 23 -13.38 11.96 22.38
CA VAL A 23 -13.19 13.38 22.74
C VAL A 23 -14.47 14.21 22.51
N PRO A 24 -15.13 14.17 21.34
CA PRO A 24 -16.41 14.85 21.14
C PRO A 24 -17.50 14.34 22.09
N ALA A 25 -17.58 13.02 22.34
CA ALA A 25 -18.58 12.46 23.24
C ALA A 25 -18.44 13.02 24.66
N VAL A 26 -17.22 13.08 25.19
CA VAL A 26 -16.93 13.65 26.52
C VAL A 26 -17.30 15.12 26.58
N ILE A 27 -16.98 15.91 25.54
CA ILE A 27 -17.34 17.33 25.47
C ILE A 27 -18.87 17.51 25.47
N ILE A 28 -19.60 16.72 24.68
CA ILE A 28 -21.06 16.77 24.60
C ILE A 28 -21.68 16.39 25.95
N VAL A 29 -21.23 15.29 26.56
CA VAL A 29 -21.74 14.84 27.88
C VAL A 29 -21.51 15.91 28.93
N PHE A 30 -20.27 16.42 29.03
CA PHE A 30 -19.93 17.43 30.02
C PHE A 30 -20.72 18.72 29.81
N GLY A 31 -20.73 19.25 28.58
CA GLY A 31 -21.48 20.46 28.25
C GLY A 31 -22.99 20.32 28.49
N ASN A 32 -23.56 19.16 28.15
CA ASN A 32 -24.96 18.90 28.39
C ASN A 32 -25.30 18.82 29.89
N LEU A 33 -24.51 18.10 30.68
CA LEU A 33 -24.75 17.97 32.13
C LEU A 33 -24.58 19.30 32.88
N SER A 34 -23.63 20.13 32.45
CA SER A 34 -23.35 21.42 33.09
C SER A 34 -24.36 22.52 32.73
N PHE A 35 -24.79 22.62 31.46
CA PHE A 35 -25.53 23.79 30.98
C PHE A 35 -26.96 23.48 30.53
N TYR A 36 -27.16 22.44 29.72
CA TYR A 36 -28.42 22.28 28.97
C TYR A 36 -29.40 21.27 29.57
N LYS A 37 -28.88 20.20 30.18
CA LYS A 37 -29.63 19.07 30.78
C LYS A 37 -30.71 18.49 29.84
N SER A 38 -30.43 18.48 28.54
CA SER A 38 -31.37 18.00 27.51
C SER A 38 -31.08 16.56 27.10
N GLN A 39 -32.12 15.73 27.01
CA GLN A 39 -31.99 14.36 26.51
C GLN A 39 -31.60 14.33 25.03
N GLU A 40 -32.06 15.29 24.23
CA GLU A 40 -31.80 15.36 22.79
C GLU A 40 -30.31 15.59 22.49
N ILE A 41 -29.65 16.46 23.26
CA ILE A 41 -28.22 16.72 23.14
C ILE A 41 -27.42 15.46 23.54
N MET A 42 -27.92 14.67 24.49
CA MET A 42 -27.27 13.41 24.88
C MET A 42 -27.24 12.40 23.73
N LEU A 43 -28.27 12.37 22.88
CA LEU A 43 -28.34 11.47 21.73
C LEU A 43 -27.24 11.74 20.69
N LEU A 44 -26.69 12.96 20.65
CA LEU A 44 -25.58 13.31 19.75
C LEU A 44 -24.27 12.56 20.08
N THR A 45 -24.19 11.93 21.26
CA THR A 45 -23.02 11.13 21.66
C THR A 45 -22.99 9.74 21.01
N ILE A 46 -24.15 9.21 20.61
CA ILE A 46 -24.30 7.85 20.06
C ILE A 46 -23.33 7.55 18.90
N PRO A 47 -23.23 8.36 17.83
CA PRO A 47 -22.33 8.04 16.71
C PRO A 47 -20.86 7.97 17.13
N PHE A 48 -20.44 8.80 18.08
CA PHE A 48 -19.06 8.82 18.60
C PHE A 48 -18.76 7.60 19.46
N LEU A 49 -19.69 7.21 20.33
CA LEU A 49 -19.57 6.00 21.14
C LEU A 49 -19.59 4.73 20.27
N ALA A 50 -20.50 4.66 19.30
CA ALA A 50 -20.58 3.54 18.37
C ALA A 50 -19.30 3.40 17.54
N TYR A 51 -18.79 4.49 16.98
CA TYR A 51 -17.53 4.47 16.23
C TYR A 51 -16.35 4.09 17.14
N SER A 52 -16.26 4.67 18.35
CA SER A 52 -15.20 4.33 19.31
C SER A 52 -15.20 2.84 19.67
N PHE A 53 -16.39 2.27 19.90
CA PHE A 53 -16.58 0.85 20.18
C PHE A 53 -16.14 -0.05 19.01
N ILE A 54 -16.53 0.30 17.78
CA ILE A 54 -16.11 -0.41 16.56
C ILE A 54 -14.58 -0.38 16.42
N CYS A 55 -13.95 0.79 16.58
CA CYS A 55 -12.51 0.95 16.52
C CYS A 55 -11.78 0.13 17.60
N PHE A 56 -12.32 0.07 18.82
CA PHE A 56 -11.76 -0.74 19.89
C PHE A 56 -11.82 -2.24 19.59
N HIS A 57 -12.93 -2.72 19.00
CA HIS A 57 -13.01 -4.10 18.55
C HIS A 57 -12.02 -4.43 17.43
N PHE A 58 -11.80 -3.51 16.48
CA PHE A 58 -10.75 -3.67 15.49
C PHE A 58 -9.36 -3.73 16.12
N TYR A 59 -9.07 -2.90 17.13
CA TYR A 59 -7.83 -2.98 17.90
C TYR A 59 -7.62 -4.37 18.50
N LEU A 60 -8.61 -4.90 19.24
CA LEU A 60 -8.52 -6.22 19.87
C LEU A 60 -8.29 -7.33 18.84
N PHE A 61 -9.00 -7.27 17.71
CA PHE A 61 -8.85 -8.24 16.63
C PHE A 61 -7.44 -8.20 16.02
N ARG A 62 -6.93 -7.01 15.69
CA ARG A 62 -5.59 -6.82 15.11
C ARG A 62 -4.47 -7.20 16.08
N MET A 63 -4.63 -6.86 17.35
CA MET A 63 -3.69 -7.21 18.41
C MET A 63 -3.58 -8.74 18.56
N LYS A 64 -4.73 -9.44 18.57
CA LYS A 64 -4.74 -10.91 18.57
C LYS A 64 -4.03 -11.50 17.36
N GLN A 65 -4.24 -10.94 16.16
CA GLN A 65 -3.54 -11.36 14.94
C GLN A 65 -2.02 -11.16 15.08
N SER A 66 -1.57 -9.99 15.52
CA SER A 66 -0.15 -9.70 15.74
C SER A 66 0.53 -10.74 16.64
N ILE A 67 -0.10 -11.05 17.79
CA ILE A 67 0.42 -12.03 18.75
C ILE A 67 0.50 -13.44 18.14
N LEU A 68 -0.54 -13.89 17.43
CA LEU A 68 -0.56 -15.22 16.80
C LEU A 68 0.52 -15.34 15.71
N ILE A 69 0.65 -14.31 14.86
CA ILE A 69 1.66 -14.26 13.81
C ILE A 69 3.07 -14.27 14.44
N ALA A 70 3.30 -13.48 15.48
CA ALA A 70 4.59 -13.44 16.17
C ALA A 70 5.00 -14.83 16.68
N ARG A 71 4.06 -15.59 17.26
CA ARG A 71 4.30 -16.99 17.68
C ARG A 71 4.63 -17.89 16.50
N ASN A 72 3.86 -17.80 15.41
CA ASN A 72 4.10 -18.61 14.20
C ASN A 72 5.49 -18.34 13.60
N MET A 73 5.96 -17.08 13.63
CA MET A 73 7.27 -16.70 13.11
C MET A 73 8.44 -17.24 13.94
N VAL A 74 8.29 -17.44 15.27
CA VAL A 74 9.34 -18.03 16.11
C VAL A 74 9.63 -19.48 15.71
N HIS A 75 8.62 -20.21 15.24
CA HIS A 75 8.75 -21.61 14.83
C HIS A 75 9.25 -21.78 13.38
N ALA A 76 9.28 -20.70 12.60
CA ALA A 76 9.78 -20.73 11.23
C ALA A 76 11.32 -20.67 11.23
N ARG A 77 11.99 -21.67 10.64
CA ARG A 77 13.41 -21.56 10.31
C ARG A 77 13.58 -20.49 9.24
N HIS A 78 13.89 -19.27 9.64
CA HIS A 78 14.19 -18.19 8.71
C HIS A 78 15.53 -18.48 8.03
N LYS A 79 15.51 -18.83 6.74
CA LYS A 79 16.59 -18.39 5.85
C LYS A 79 16.42 -16.89 5.67
N SER A 80 16.93 -16.13 6.63
CA SER A 80 17.13 -14.69 6.48
C SER A 80 18.31 -14.49 5.54
N GLY A 81 18.07 -14.74 4.26
CA GLY A 81 18.96 -14.32 3.18
C GLY A 81 18.60 -12.90 2.83
N ASN A 82 19.62 -12.10 2.51
CA ASN A 82 19.53 -10.73 2.03
C ASN A 82 18.89 -10.69 0.62
N ASP A 83 17.72 -11.31 0.49
CA ASP A 83 17.06 -11.54 -0.78
C ASP A 83 16.51 -10.20 -1.25
N SER A 84 16.96 -9.79 -2.44
CA SER A 84 16.43 -8.61 -3.10
C SER A 84 14.92 -8.75 -3.24
N LEU A 85 14.17 -7.67 -3.01
CA LEU A 85 12.73 -7.61 -3.30
C LEU A 85 12.42 -8.08 -4.72
N PHE A 86 13.34 -7.82 -5.66
CA PHE A 86 13.19 -8.22 -7.05
C PHE A 86 13.44 -9.72 -7.29
N ALA A 87 14.13 -10.43 -6.40
CA ALA A 87 14.33 -11.87 -6.53
C ALA A 87 13.05 -12.68 -6.24
N ALA A 88 12.13 -12.11 -5.47
CA ALA A 88 10.90 -12.79 -5.09
C ALA A 88 9.94 -12.97 -6.27
N ARG A 89 9.38 -14.18 -6.39
CA ARG A 89 8.29 -14.48 -7.33
C ARG A 89 6.96 -13.88 -6.87
N HIS A 90 6.72 -13.86 -5.56
CA HIS A 90 5.49 -13.38 -4.95
C HIS A 90 5.83 -12.42 -3.81
N LEU A 91 5.14 -11.27 -3.79
CA LEU A 91 5.18 -10.30 -2.72
C LEU A 91 3.75 -10.01 -2.26
N LEU A 92 3.55 -9.95 -0.95
CA LEU A 92 2.29 -9.53 -0.35
C LEU A 92 2.34 -8.04 -0.06
N LEU A 93 1.26 -7.33 -0.38
CA LEU A 93 1.21 -5.88 -0.31
C LEU A 93 0.26 -5.44 0.80
N CYS A 94 0.78 -4.66 1.73
CA CYS A 94 0.01 -4.08 2.84
C CYS A 94 0.12 -2.55 2.78
N SER A 95 -1.01 -1.86 2.76
CA SER A 95 -1.05 -0.39 2.74
C SER A 95 -1.19 0.12 4.16
N LEU A 96 -0.25 0.94 4.61
CA LEU A 96 -0.31 1.60 5.91
C LEU A 96 -0.61 3.08 5.72
N ASN A 97 -1.81 3.49 6.16
CA ASN A 97 -2.29 4.87 6.06
C ASN A 97 -2.10 5.60 7.39
N THR A 98 -0.85 5.89 7.75
CA THR A 98 -0.50 6.80 8.86
C THR A 98 -0.30 8.24 8.34
N HIS A 99 0.44 9.09 9.06
CA HIS A 99 0.78 10.46 8.64
C HIS A 99 1.44 10.54 7.26
N THR A 100 2.13 9.49 6.82
CA THR A 100 2.62 9.36 5.45
C THR A 100 2.18 8.01 4.89
N PRO A 101 1.27 7.98 3.89
CA PRO A 101 0.85 6.72 3.31
C PRO A 101 2.06 5.98 2.77
N SER A 102 2.11 4.68 3.05
CA SER A 102 3.16 3.79 2.57
C SER A 102 2.59 2.45 2.14
N LEU A 103 3.18 1.89 1.08
CA LEU A 103 2.87 0.55 0.60
C LEU A 103 4.04 -0.35 0.97
N GLN A 104 3.79 -1.34 1.80
CA GLN A 104 4.80 -2.29 2.29
C GLN A 104 4.71 -3.59 1.49
N PHE A 105 5.87 -4.15 1.17
CA PHE A 105 6.01 -5.41 0.48
C PHE A 105 6.57 -6.44 1.46
N TYR A 106 5.94 -7.59 1.52
CA TYR A 106 6.38 -8.70 2.35
C TYR A 106 6.67 -9.92 1.49
N PHE A 107 7.70 -10.66 1.88
CA PHE A 107 7.89 -12.01 1.39
C PHE A 107 6.80 -12.94 1.95
N THR A 108 6.65 -14.11 1.34
CA THR A 108 5.64 -15.11 1.73
C THR A 108 5.86 -15.69 3.14
N ASN A 109 7.05 -15.47 3.71
CA ASN A 109 7.41 -15.87 5.08
C ASN A 109 7.11 -14.78 6.13
N GLY A 110 6.57 -13.62 5.72
CA GLY A 110 6.25 -12.50 6.63
C GLY A 110 7.37 -11.50 6.89
N ASP A 111 8.56 -11.68 6.30
CA ASP A 111 9.63 -10.69 6.40
C ASP A 111 9.38 -9.51 5.45
N LEU A 112 9.69 -8.28 5.89
CA LEU A 112 9.57 -7.09 5.05
C LEU A 112 10.61 -7.15 3.91
N ALA A 113 10.13 -7.08 2.67
CA ALA A 113 10.95 -7.01 1.45
C ALA A 113 11.30 -5.57 1.06
N GLY A 114 10.43 -4.61 1.38
CA GLY A 114 10.65 -3.21 1.06
C GLY A 114 9.39 -2.36 1.25
N ARG A 115 9.49 -1.06 0.97
CA ARG A 115 8.34 -0.15 1.07
C ARG A 115 8.41 0.99 0.09
N ILE A 116 7.27 1.39 -0.47
CA ILE A 116 7.10 2.65 -1.20
C ILE A 116 6.50 3.68 -0.26
N LYS A 117 7.13 4.84 -0.15
CA LYS A 117 6.59 6.00 0.59
C LYS A 117 6.91 7.29 -0.15
N ARG A 118 6.19 8.36 0.19
CA ARG A 118 6.42 9.70 -0.39
C ARG A 118 7.86 10.15 -0.10
N TYR A 119 8.59 10.50 -1.16
CA TYR A 119 9.94 11.03 -1.06
C TYR A 119 9.88 12.55 -0.87
N ARG A 120 10.32 13.04 0.29
CA ARG A 120 10.48 14.47 0.55
C ARG A 120 11.90 14.89 0.21
N ARG A 121 12.07 15.60 -0.90
CA ARG A 121 13.36 16.17 -1.29
C ARG A 121 13.75 17.27 -0.28
N LYS A 122 14.97 17.21 0.27
CA LYS A 122 15.51 18.26 1.15
C LYS A 122 15.71 19.56 0.34
N GLY A 123 15.46 20.74 0.93
CA GLY A 123 15.71 22.07 0.35
C GLY A 123 14.47 22.80 -0.23
N LEU A 124 14.70 23.94 -0.91
CA LEU A 124 13.69 24.87 -1.48
C LEU A 124 12.74 24.25 -2.54
N SER A 125 12.90 22.97 -2.87
CA SER A 125 12.10 22.27 -3.89
C SER A 125 10.65 21.95 -3.50
N ARG A 126 10.16 22.44 -2.34
CA ARG A 126 8.76 22.29 -1.87
C ARG A 126 7.73 22.89 -2.84
N ILE A 127 8.17 23.74 -3.76
CA ILE A 127 7.34 24.50 -4.71
C ILE A 127 7.04 23.68 -5.99
N ARG A 128 7.70 22.54 -6.22
CA ARG A 128 7.39 21.72 -7.41
C ARG A 128 6.07 20.96 -7.27
N PRO A 129 5.22 20.96 -8.32
CA PRO A 129 3.93 20.27 -8.29
C PRO A 129 4.03 18.74 -8.44
N SER A 130 5.21 18.19 -8.77
CA SER A 130 5.38 16.74 -8.94
C SER A 130 5.47 16.02 -7.60
N LYS A 131 4.65 14.98 -7.43
CA LYS A 131 4.70 14.08 -6.27
C LYS A 131 5.74 13.00 -6.57
N MET A 132 6.75 12.90 -5.71
CA MET A 132 7.79 11.86 -5.81
C MET A 132 7.58 10.81 -4.73
N TYR A 133 7.77 9.55 -5.12
CA TYR A 133 7.77 8.39 -4.24
C TYR A 133 9.10 7.66 -4.40
N ALA A 134 9.52 6.94 -3.38
CA ALA A 134 10.73 6.12 -3.44
C ALA A 134 10.41 4.72 -2.92
N LEU A 135 10.95 3.72 -3.60
CA LEU A 135 11.01 2.33 -3.15
C LEU A 135 12.27 2.17 -2.31
N TYR A 136 12.09 1.69 -1.09
CA TYR A 136 13.16 1.42 -0.13
C TYR A 136 13.29 -0.08 0.09
N ASN A 137 14.53 -0.55 0.24
CA ASN A 137 14.82 -1.88 0.74
C ASN A 137 14.57 -1.97 2.27
N PRO A 138 14.73 -3.15 2.90
CA PRO A 138 14.55 -3.31 4.35
C PRO A 138 15.51 -2.45 5.19
N GLN A 139 16.66 -2.07 4.64
CA GLN A 139 17.69 -1.22 5.26
C GLN A 139 17.42 0.29 5.11
N GLU A 140 16.24 0.69 4.61
CA GLU A 140 15.87 2.09 4.36
C GLU A 140 16.71 2.79 3.27
N GLU A 141 17.37 2.03 2.41
CA GLU A 141 18.07 2.57 1.25
C GLU A 141 17.11 2.66 0.06
N ALA A 142 17.11 3.82 -0.61
CA ALA A 142 16.28 4.02 -1.79
C ALA A 142 16.86 3.27 -3.00
N ILE A 143 16.14 2.25 -3.47
CA ILE A 143 16.54 1.41 -4.62
C ILE A 143 15.84 1.82 -5.93
N GLY A 144 14.87 2.74 -5.85
CA GLY A 144 14.20 3.30 -7.01
C GLY A 144 13.28 4.47 -6.67
N PHE A 145 12.95 5.28 -7.67
CA PHE A 145 12.11 6.47 -7.51
C PHE A 145 10.99 6.49 -8.54
N PHE A 146 9.86 7.08 -8.15
CA PHE A 146 8.71 7.29 -9.02
C PHE A 146 8.29 8.75 -8.99
N GLU A 147 8.21 9.38 -10.16
CA GLU A 147 7.76 10.76 -10.30
C GLU A 147 6.40 10.82 -11.01
N VAL A 148 5.39 11.36 -10.31
CA VAL A 148 4.05 11.55 -10.86
C VAL A 148 3.94 12.93 -11.51
N LYS A 149 3.49 12.96 -12.77
CA LYS A 149 3.20 14.14 -13.57
C LYS A 149 1.80 14.06 -14.18
N GLY A 150 1.19 15.23 -14.38
CA GLY A 150 -0.12 15.39 -15.01
C GLY A 150 -1.31 15.27 -14.04
N LYS A 151 -2.41 15.94 -14.39
CA LYS A 151 -3.69 15.88 -13.64
C LYS A 151 -4.77 15.05 -14.36
N GLY A 152 -4.85 15.13 -15.69
CA GLY A 152 -5.82 14.39 -16.52
C GLY A 152 -5.25 13.15 -17.20
N ASN A 153 -4.02 13.27 -17.73
CA ASN A 153 -3.23 12.13 -18.23
C ASN A 153 -2.10 11.90 -17.23
N ILE A 154 -2.21 10.84 -16.44
CA ILE A 154 -1.24 10.53 -15.39
C ILE A 154 -0.05 9.85 -16.04
N LYS A 155 1.14 10.42 -15.82
CA LYS A 155 2.44 9.83 -16.18
C LYS A 155 3.24 9.58 -14.91
N ILE A 156 3.73 8.37 -14.74
CA ILE A 156 4.52 7.96 -13.58
C ILE A 156 5.87 7.48 -14.10
N GLY A 157 6.87 8.34 -14.05
CA GLY A 157 8.23 8.01 -14.46
C GLY A 157 8.92 7.17 -13.40
N ALA A 158 9.59 6.09 -13.82
CA ALA A 158 10.40 5.25 -12.95
C ALA A 158 11.89 5.56 -13.16
N PHE A 159 12.64 5.61 -12.06
CA PHE A 159 14.06 5.88 -12.05
C PHE A 159 14.78 4.87 -11.15
N ASP A 160 15.98 4.47 -11.54
CA ASP A 160 16.82 3.61 -10.71
C ASP A 160 17.43 4.36 -9.51
N GLN A 161 18.24 3.66 -8.71
CA GLN A 161 18.94 4.23 -7.54
C GLN A 161 19.84 5.42 -7.89
N GLU A 162 20.46 5.40 -9.08
CA GLU A 162 21.30 6.49 -9.62
C GLU A 162 20.46 7.64 -10.23
N ARG A 163 19.12 7.55 -10.15
CA ARG A 163 18.15 8.47 -10.76
C ARG A 163 18.18 8.50 -12.29
N ARG A 164 18.67 7.44 -12.93
CA ARG A 164 18.54 7.28 -14.38
C ARG A 164 17.12 6.89 -14.72
N TYR A 165 16.55 7.55 -15.72
CA TYR A 165 15.19 7.30 -16.17
C TYR A 165 15.09 5.94 -16.88
N LEU A 166 14.17 5.09 -16.42
CA LEU A 166 13.95 3.75 -16.98
C LEU A 166 12.78 3.71 -17.97
N GLY A 167 11.85 4.65 -17.85
CA GLY A 167 10.58 4.66 -18.59
C GLY A 167 9.44 5.18 -17.73
N CYS A 168 8.20 5.02 -18.21
CA CYS A 168 7.03 5.44 -17.45
C CYS A 168 5.80 4.57 -17.64
N PHE A 169 4.94 4.56 -16.62
CA PHE A 169 3.55 4.20 -16.75
C PHE A 169 2.73 5.42 -17.18
N GLU A 170 1.86 5.23 -18.16
CA GLU A 170 0.97 6.26 -18.66
C GLU A 170 -0.49 5.78 -18.63
N LYS A 171 -1.35 6.55 -17.96
CA LYS A 171 -2.80 6.40 -17.98
C LYS A 171 -3.40 7.56 -18.75
N LYS A 172 -3.91 7.27 -19.95
CA LYS A 172 -4.61 8.21 -20.83
C LYS A 172 -6.11 7.97 -20.78
N LYS A 173 -6.88 9.04 -20.61
CA LYS A 173 -8.33 8.98 -20.71
C LYS A 173 -8.71 8.94 -22.19
N LEU A 174 -9.31 7.84 -22.65
CA LEU A 174 -9.81 7.70 -24.03
C LEU A 174 -11.24 8.25 -24.13
N THR A 175 -12.09 7.91 -23.16
CA THR A 175 -13.47 8.40 -23.03
C THR A 175 -13.81 8.64 -21.56
N TRP A 176 -15.00 9.14 -21.26
CA TRP A 176 -15.48 9.25 -19.87
C TRP A 176 -15.37 7.92 -19.09
N ARG A 177 -15.60 6.77 -19.74
CA ARG A 177 -15.56 5.43 -19.10
C ARG A 177 -14.29 4.62 -19.37
N LYS A 178 -13.52 4.93 -20.41
CA LYS A 178 -12.36 4.12 -20.81
C LYS A 178 -11.05 4.86 -20.61
N ASN A 179 -10.13 4.21 -19.91
CA ASN A 179 -8.75 4.63 -19.79
C ASN A 179 -7.85 3.59 -20.46
N LYS A 180 -6.82 4.05 -21.18
CA LYS A 180 -5.72 3.21 -21.65
C LYS A 180 -4.56 3.34 -20.69
N LYS A 181 -4.15 2.22 -20.07
CA LYS A 181 -2.96 2.14 -19.22
C LYS A 181 -1.85 1.42 -20.00
N GLN A 182 -0.68 2.04 -20.14
CA GLN A 182 0.45 1.47 -20.89
C GLN A 182 1.79 1.74 -20.20
N LEU A 183 2.78 0.90 -20.51
CA LEU A 183 4.17 1.08 -20.09
C LEU A 183 5.04 1.45 -21.28
N LEU A 184 5.84 2.49 -21.09
CA LEU A 184 6.79 3.01 -22.07
C LEU A 184 8.21 2.85 -21.51
N ASP A 185 9.16 2.47 -22.36
CA ASP A 185 10.57 2.46 -22.00
C ASP A 185 11.19 3.87 -21.97
N ALA A 186 12.50 3.95 -21.73
CA ALA A 186 13.23 5.21 -21.70
C ALA A 186 13.20 5.98 -23.04
N ALA A 187 13.06 5.27 -24.17
CA ALA A 187 12.94 5.86 -25.51
C ALA A 187 11.50 6.26 -25.85
N GLY A 188 10.52 5.94 -24.99
CA GLY A 188 9.10 6.20 -25.21
C GLY A 188 8.39 5.14 -26.06
N LYS A 189 9.03 4.01 -26.35
CA LYS A 189 8.42 2.88 -27.06
C LYS A 189 7.54 2.09 -26.10
N SER A 190 6.37 1.67 -26.57
CA SER A 190 5.46 0.82 -25.80
C SER A 190 6.06 -0.57 -25.60
N ILE A 191 6.21 -0.98 -24.35
CA ILE A 191 6.76 -2.30 -23.94
C ILE A 191 5.70 -3.20 -23.27
N GLY A 192 4.49 -2.69 -23.07
CA GLY A 192 3.39 -3.45 -22.53
C GLY A 192 2.16 -2.62 -22.21
N ALA A 193 1.05 -3.31 -21.99
CA ALA A 193 -0.20 -2.73 -21.51
C ALA A 193 -0.44 -3.14 -20.05
N VAL A 194 -1.16 -2.30 -19.31
CA VAL A 194 -1.68 -2.69 -17.99
C VAL A 194 -3.18 -2.88 -18.15
N GLU A 195 -3.63 -4.12 -17.98
CA GLU A 195 -5.02 -4.51 -18.11
C GLU A 195 -5.56 -4.94 -16.76
N GLY A 196 -6.78 -4.53 -16.42
CA GLY A 196 -7.37 -4.90 -15.15
C GLY A 196 -8.80 -4.41 -15.01
N SER A 197 -9.43 -4.84 -13.93
CA SER A 197 -10.79 -4.47 -13.58
C SER A 197 -10.78 -3.32 -12.58
N SER A 198 -11.61 -2.30 -12.81
CA SER A 198 -11.83 -1.23 -11.83
C SER A 198 -12.68 -1.70 -10.63
N VAL A 199 -13.36 -2.85 -10.74
CA VAL A 199 -14.31 -3.34 -9.74
C VAL A 199 -13.63 -4.25 -8.73
N PHE A 200 -12.66 -5.05 -9.17
CA PHE A 200 -11.89 -5.94 -8.33
C PHE A 200 -10.42 -5.85 -8.72
N MET A 201 -9.54 -5.87 -7.71
CA MET A 201 -8.11 -5.74 -7.94
C MET A 201 -7.57 -7.03 -8.55
N ASP A 202 -7.46 -7.04 -9.88
CA ASP A 202 -6.77 -8.04 -10.71
C ASP A 202 -6.14 -7.32 -11.91
N GLU A 203 -5.05 -6.61 -11.63
CA GLU A 203 -4.28 -5.87 -12.63
C GLU A 203 -3.13 -6.73 -13.15
N LYS A 204 -2.96 -6.80 -14.47
CA LYS A 204 -1.94 -7.56 -15.17
C LYS A 204 -1.13 -6.63 -16.05
N VAL A 205 0.18 -6.78 -16.03
CA VAL A 205 1.07 -6.19 -17.02
C VAL A 205 1.31 -7.23 -18.09
N ILE A 206 0.84 -6.93 -19.30
CA ILE A 206 0.98 -7.78 -20.47
C ILE A 206 2.15 -7.26 -21.30
N HIS A 207 3.11 -8.13 -21.60
CA HIS A 207 4.23 -7.80 -22.47
C HIS A 207 3.82 -7.80 -23.95
N SER A 208 4.69 -7.32 -24.84
CA SER A 208 4.42 -7.21 -26.28
C SER A 208 4.07 -8.56 -26.95
N GLU A 209 4.49 -9.69 -26.37
CA GLU A 209 4.18 -11.05 -26.82
C GLU A 209 2.88 -11.62 -26.22
N ASN A 210 2.03 -10.75 -25.64
CA ASN A 210 0.77 -11.12 -24.99
C ASN A 210 0.90 -12.04 -23.77
N GLN A 211 2.10 -12.17 -23.20
CA GLN A 211 2.33 -12.92 -21.97
C GLN A 211 2.25 -12.00 -20.74
N PRO A 212 1.53 -12.39 -19.67
CA PRO A 212 1.52 -11.65 -18.42
C PRO A 212 2.87 -11.83 -17.72
N VAL A 213 3.52 -10.72 -17.37
CA VAL A 213 4.85 -10.70 -16.70
C VAL A 213 4.79 -10.19 -15.26
N LEU A 214 3.70 -9.50 -14.91
CA LEU A 214 3.42 -9.03 -13.56
C LEU A 214 1.91 -9.07 -13.33
N ARG A 215 1.46 -9.53 -12.17
CA ARG A 215 0.04 -9.55 -11.81
C ARG A 215 -0.15 -9.14 -10.36
N LEU A 216 -1.06 -8.21 -10.12
CA LEU A 216 -1.51 -7.78 -8.80
C LEU A 216 -2.96 -8.22 -8.60
N ARG A 217 -3.21 -9.13 -7.65
CA ARG A 217 -4.56 -9.68 -7.41
C ARG A 217 -4.93 -9.76 -5.93
N ARG A 218 -6.21 -9.60 -5.59
CA ARG A 218 -6.79 -9.98 -4.28
C ARG A 218 -7.49 -11.33 -4.36
N GLY A 219 -7.60 -12.01 -3.21
CA GLY A 219 -8.51 -13.15 -3.03
C GLY A 219 -7.98 -14.51 -3.49
N TRP A 220 -6.73 -14.58 -3.97
CA TRP A 220 -6.07 -15.83 -4.36
C TRP A 220 -4.70 -15.91 -3.70
N MET A 221 -4.73 -16.26 -2.41
CA MET A 221 -3.56 -16.45 -1.56
C MET A 221 -3.47 -17.93 -1.15
N PRO A 222 -2.32 -18.61 -1.37
CA PRO A 222 -2.09 -19.96 -0.89
C PRO A 222 -2.30 -20.09 0.62
N VAL A 223 -2.88 -21.21 1.05
CA VAL A 223 -3.27 -21.45 2.45
C VAL A 223 -2.06 -21.46 3.37
N GLU A 224 -0.89 -21.85 2.88
CA GLU A 224 0.34 -21.90 3.67
C GLU A 224 0.74 -20.51 4.19
N TRP A 225 0.37 -19.44 3.47
CA TRP A 225 0.69 -18.07 3.84
C TRP A 225 -0.27 -17.51 4.90
N SER A 226 -1.41 -18.17 5.14
CA SER A 226 -2.44 -17.70 6.09
C SER A 226 -1.96 -17.63 7.54
N SER A 227 -0.92 -18.39 7.87
CA SER A 227 -0.24 -18.36 9.17
C SER A 227 0.40 -17.01 9.49
N TYR A 228 0.79 -16.25 8.46
CA TYR A 228 1.38 -14.90 8.55
C TYR A 228 0.43 -13.81 8.05
N PHE A 229 -0.45 -14.15 7.11
CA PHE A 229 -1.40 -13.25 6.49
C PHE A 229 -2.82 -13.81 6.68
N PRO A 230 -3.44 -13.60 7.85
CA PRO A 230 -4.77 -14.15 8.13
C PRO A 230 -5.88 -13.59 7.22
N GLU A 231 -5.63 -12.50 6.52
CA GLU A 231 -6.59 -11.87 5.60
C GLU A 231 -6.55 -12.52 4.20
N PRO A 232 -7.60 -13.23 3.77
CA PRO A 232 -7.61 -13.94 2.48
C PRO A 232 -7.60 -12.98 1.28
N ASN A 233 -7.98 -11.71 1.50
CA ASN A 233 -7.99 -10.66 0.48
C ASN A 233 -6.69 -9.86 0.43
N THR A 234 -5.63 -10.30 1.12
CA THR A 234 -4.31 -9.66 1.04
C THR A 234 -3.85 -9.59 -0.42
N PRO A 235 -3.56 -8.39 -0.96
CA PRO A 235 -2.99 -8.20 -2.28
C PRO A 235 -1.70 -9.02 -2.51
N VAL A 236 -1.65 -9.79 -3.60
CA VAL A 236 -0.43 -10.51 -4.03
C VAL A 236 0.06 -9.94 -5.36
N LEU A 237 1.30 -9.45 -5.37
CA LEU A 237 2.05 -9.09 -6.55
C LEU A 237 2.91 -10.28 -6.97
N SER A 238 2.68 -10.80 -8.19
CA SER A 238 3.37 -11.97 -8.72
C SER A 238 4.15 -11.59 -9.98
N PHE A 239 5.43 -11.93 -10.01
CA PHE A 239 6.27 -11.81 -11.19
C PHE A 239 6.28 -13.13 -11.97
N SER A 240 6.20 -13.05 -13.29
CA SER A 240 6.33 -14.18 -14.21
C SER A 240 7.42 -13.87 -15.24
N GLY A 241 8.23 -14.87 -15.56
CA GLY A 241 9.37 -14.75 -16.46
C GLY A 241 10.64 -14.19 -15.82
N THR A 242 11.69 -14.08 -16.63
CA THR A 242 13.03 -13.62 -16.25
C THR A 242 13.17 -12.12 -16.52
N LEU A 243 12.45 -11.29 -15.77
CA LEU A 243 12.60 -9.83 -15.83
C LEU A 243 13.82 -9.38 -15.02
N SER A 244 14.58 -8.44 -15.57
CA SER A 244 15.63 -7.75 -14.83
C SER A 244 15.06 -6.87 -13.70
N ASP A 245 15.88 -6.52 -12.72
CA ASP A 245 15.45 -5.68 -11.58
C ASP A 245 14.95 -4.30 -12.03
N LYS A 246 15.64 -3.69 -13.01
CA LYS A 246 15.21 -2.41 -13.61
C LYS A 246 13.86 -2.53 -14.30
N GLU A 247 13.61 -3.64 -14.97
CA GLU A 247 12.35 -3.93 -15.62
C GLU A 247 11.20 -4.17 -14.64
N LYS A 248 11.48 -4.86 -13.53
CA LYS A 248 10.53 -5.05 -12.42
C LYS A 248 10.21 -3.69 -11.78
N LEU A 249 11.22 -2.87 -11.52
CA LEU A 249 11.06 -1.53 -10.97
C LEU A 249 10.19 -0.63 -11.89
N LEU A 250 10.47 -0.60 -13.19
CA LEU A 250 9.65 0.14 -14.16
C LEU A 250 8.20 -0.34 -14.14
N ARG A 251 8.00 -1.67 -14.18
CA ARG A 251 6.65 -2.25 -14.17
C ARG A 251 5.93 -1.92 -12.86
N MET A 252 6.60 -1.91 -11.70
CA MET A 252 6.01 -1.51 -10.42
C MET A 252 5.50 -0.06 -10.36
N SER A 253 5.80 0.79 -11.34
CA SER A 253 5.29 2.17 -11.39
C SER A 253 3.77 2.26 -11.41
N PHE A 254 3.04 1.26 -11.94
CA PHE A 254 1.56 1.27 -11.90
C PHE A 254 1.03 1.20 -10.46
N LEU A 255 1.78 0.62 -9.51
CA LEU A 255 1.37 0.56 -8.10
C LEU A 255 1.18 1.96 -7.49
N ILE A 256 1.89 2.96 -8.02
CA ILE A 256 1.72 4.35 -7.59
C ILE A 256 0.33 4.86 -7.96
N ASN A 257 -0.17 4.51 -9.15
CA ASN A 257 -1.54 4.81 -9.56
C ASN A 257 -2.55 4.08 -8.65
N GLU A 258 -2.37 2.78 -8.45
CA GLU A 258 -3.32 1.92 -7.73
C GLU A 258 -3.44 2.23 -6.23
N TYR A 259 -2.34 2.61 -5.56
CA TYR A 259 -2.33 2.79 -4.10
C TYR A 259 -2.25 4.24 -3.63
N PHE A 260 -1.84 5.19 -4.46
CA PHE A 260 -1.62 6.58 -4.04
C PHE A 260 -2.39 7.61 -4.87
N ILE A 261 -3.09 7.20 -5.93
CA ILE A 261 -3.87 8.11 -6.79
C ILE A 261 -5.33 7.67 -6.90
N GLU A 262 -5.61 6.40 -7.14
CA GLU A 262 -6.99 5.90 -7.29
C GLU A 262 -7.70 5.58 -5.97
N ARG A 263 -6.95 5.36 -4.88
CA ARG A 263 -7.46 5.11 -3.53
C ARG A 263 -7.20 6.30 -2.62
#